data_AF-A0A848LNM3-F1
#
_entry.id   AF-A0A848LNM3-F1
#
_cell.length_a   1.000
_cell.length_b   1.000
_cell.length_c   1.000
_cell.angle_alpha   90.00
_cell.angle_beta   90.00
_cell.angle_gamma   90.00
#
_symmetry.space_group_name_H-M   'P 1'
#
loop_
_entity.id
_entity.type
_entity.pdbx_description
1 polymer ?
#
loop_
_entity_poly.entity_id
_entity_poly.type
_entity_poly.pdbx_seq_one_letter_code
_entity_poly.pdbx_strand_id
1 'polypeptide(L)'
;MPARVRFRTFLPWLLVLCACRTQVPREAPAVEVTRTHVWVDPAGWKPGDGSRERPLRSLAEALVRPGPLTVHLARGTYTGPFTLPPDVRVEGGGAGSVLYAKGPDAPVVTAGRDALLTDLEVQGGS
;
A
#
# COMPACT_ATOMS: atom_id res chain seq x y z
N MET A 1 -26.49 -58.93 -46.19
CA MET A 1 -25.87 -58.37 -44.97
C MET A 1 -25.80 -56.85 -45.11
N PRO A 2 -26.72 -56.04 -44.56
CA PRO A 2 -26.57 -54.59 -44.63
C PRO A 2 -25.89 -54.03 -43.37
N ALA A 3 -24.76 -53.35 -43.60
CA ALA A 3 -23.97 -52.65 -42.60
C ALA A 3 -24.53 -51.23 -42.33
N ARG A 4 -24.56 -50.94 -41.03
CA ARG A 4 -24.59 -49.67 -40.27
C ARG A 4 -23.75 -48.53 -40.90
N VAL A 5 -23.92 -47.21 -40.69
CA VAL A 5 -24.69 -46.38 -39.75
C VAL A 5 -24.61 -44.89 -40.16
N ARG A 6 -25.73 -44.18 -39.92
CA ARG A 6 -25.98 -42.78 -39.53
C ARG A 6 -24.82 -41.76 -39.54
N PHE A 7 -25.05 -40.61 -40.18
CA PHE A 7 -24.54 -39.32 -39.69
C PHE A 7 -25.68 -38.31 -39.69
N ARG A 8 -25.95 -37.77 -38.51
CA ARG A 8 -27.18 -37.10 -38.10
C ARG A 8 -26.82 -35.66 -37.75
N THR A 9 -27.77 -34.77 -38.04
CA THR A 9 -28.09 -33.52 -37.35
C THR A 9 -27.31 -32.22 -37.64
N PHE A 10 -28.04 -31.33 -38.32
CA PHE A 10 -28.42 -29.98 -37.85
C PHE A 10 -27.30 -28.96 -37.58
N LEU A 11 -26.97 -28.20 -38.61
CA LEU A 11 -26.32 -26.89 -38.55
C LEU A 11 -27.41 -25.81 -38.64
N PRO A 12 -27.88 -25.25 -37.52
CA PRO A 12 -27.85 -23.79 -37.41
C PRO A 12 -27.67 -23.30 -35.96
N TRP A 13 -27.04 -22.14 -35.79
CA TRP A 13 -27.03 -21.22 -34.63
C TRP A 13 -25.63 -20.66 -34.37
N LEU A 14 -25.19 -19.79 -35.26
CA LEU A 14 -24.23 -18.75 -34.92
C LEU A 14 -24.95 -17.43 -35.19
N LEU A 15 -25.05 -16.57 -34.17
CA LEU A 15 -25.33 -15.11 -34.18
C LEU A 15 -26.29 -14.65 -33.07
N VAL A 16 -26.03 -15.03 -31.81
CA VAL A 16 -26.53 -14.27 -30.66
C VAL A 16 -25.48 -14.32 -29.55
N LEU A 17 -24.46 -13.45 -29.61
CA LEU A 17 -23.56 -13.24 -28.48
C LEU A 17 -23.19 -11.76 -28.29
N CYS A 18 -23.61 -11.25 -27.13
CA CYS A 18 -22.93 -10.27 -26.30
C CYS A 18 -22.85 -8.81 -26.79
N ALA A 19 -24.01 -8.13 -26.83
CA ALA A 19 -24.07 -6.69 -26.63
C ALA A 19 -24.10 -6.34 -25.12
N CYS A 20 -23.13 -6.82 -24.34
CA CYS A 20 -22.83 -6.24 -23.02
C CYS A 20 -21.69 -5.25 -23.21
N ARG A 21 -22.02 -4.02 -23.62
CA ARG A 21 -21.09 -2.90 -23.53
C ARG A 21 -20.90 -2.58 -22.06
N THR A 22 -19.96 -3.26 -21.41
CA THR A 22 -19.47 -2.89 -20.09
C THR A 22 -18.87 -1.50 -20.23
N GLN A 23 -19.59 -0.50 -19.75
CA GLN A 23 -19.16 0.89 -19.72
C GLN A 23 -18.02 0.94 -18.70
N VAL A 24 -16.76 0.87 -19.18
CA VAL A 24 -15.60 1.13 -18.33
C VAL A 24 -15.75 2.57 -17.86
N PRO A 25 -15.95 2.84 -16.55
CA PRO A 25 -15.95 4.21 -16.05
C PRO A 25 -14.60 4.80 -16.44
N ARG A 26 -14.62 5.88 -17.22
CA ARG A 26 -13.42 6.63 -17.57
C ARG A 26 -12.96 7.32 -16.29
N GLU A 27 -12.17 6.59 -15.51
CA GLU A 27 -11.46 7.12 -14.35
C GLU A 27 -10.63 8.30 -14.85
N ALA A 28 -10.93 9.49 -14.33
CA ALA A 28 -10.12 10.66 -14.59
C ALA A 28 -8.67 10.33 -14.21
N PRO A 29 -7.66 10.76 -14.98
CA PRO A 29 -6.28 10.49 -14.62
C PRO A 29 -6.05 11.03 -13.21
N ALA A 30 -5.76 10.13 -12.27
CA ALA A 30 -5.35 10.51 -10.93
C ALA A 30 -4.19 11.50 -11.09
N VAL A 31 -4.31 12.69 -10.51
CA VAL A 31 -3.20 13.63 -10.47
C VAL A 31 -2.09 12.93 -9.69
N GLU A 32 -1.09 12.41 -10.39
CA GLU A 32 0.06 11.77 -9.78
C GLU A 32 0.86 12.86 -9.07
N VAL A 33 0.58 13.04 -7.78
CA VAL A 33 1.39 13.89 -6.92
C VAL A 33 2.78 13.26 -6.82
N THR A 34 3.80 13.97 -7.30
CA THR A 34 5.20 13.58 -7.14
C THR A 34 5.52 13.48 -5.65
N ARG A 35 5.73 12.26 -5.15
CA ARG A 35 6.08 12.00 -3.76
C ARG A 35 7.58 11.80 -3.61
N THR A 36 8.13 12.32 -2.52
CA THR A 36 9.51 12.03 -2.14
C THR A 36 9.55 10.70 -1.40
N HIS A 37 10.46 9.80 -1.80
CA HIS A 37 10.64 8.50 -1.16
C HIS A 37 11.72 8.58 -0.08
N VAL A 38 11.41 8.05 1.11
CA VAL A 38 12.33 8.02 2.25
C VAL A 38 12.35 6.62 2.84
N TRP A 39 13.53 6.03 3.08
CA TRP A 39 13.68 4.73 3.71
C TRP A 39 14.09 4.87 5.18
N VAL A 40 13.48 4.05 6.04
CA VAL A 40 13.73 4.05 7.49
C VAL A 40 13.98 2.62 7.97
N ASP A 41 15.13 2.41 8.60
CA ASP A 41 15.53 1.15 9.22
C ASP A 41 15.98 1.39 10.68
N PRO A 42 15.20 0.95 11.68
CA PRO A 42 15.51 1.16 13.09
C PRO A 42 16.74 0.34 13.54
N ALA A 43 17.06 -0.75 12.84
CA ALA A 43 18.24 -1.57 13.10
C ALA A 43 19.54 -0.97 12.51
N GLY A 44 19.42 0.07 11.68
CA GLY A 44 20.56 0.80 11.14
C GLY A 44 21.50 1.29 12.25
N TRP A 45 22.81 1.17 12.03
CA TRP A 45 23.84 1.49 13.02
C TRP A 45 24.51 2.85 12.82
N LYS A 46 24.35 3.43 11.63
CA LYS A 46 24.91 4.74 11.24
C LYS A 46 23.79 5.72 10.89
N PRO A 47 24.01 7.03 11.03
CA PRO A 47 23.14 8.03 10.44
C PRO A 47 23.04 7.85 8.92
N GLY A 48 21.80 7.79 8.42
CA GLY A 48 21.48 7.77 7.00
C GLY A 48 20.97 9.11 6.51
N ASP A 49 20.83 9.26 5.20
CA ASP A 49 20.22 10.44 4.57
C ASP A 49 18.75 10.20 4.16
N GLY A 50 18.26 8.96 4.34
CA GLY A 50 16.93 8.52 3.97
C GLY A 50 16.83 7.95 2.57
N SER A 51 17.95 7.76 1.87
CA SER A 51 18.03 6.90 0.69
C SER A 51 17.89 5.43 1.06
N ARG A 52 17.64 4.59 0.05
CA ARG A 52 17.55 3.14 0.24
C ARG A 52 18.86 2.54 0.74
N GLU A 53 20.00 3.08 0.28
CA GLU A 53 21.35 2.62 0.63
C GLU A 53 21.76 3.09 2.02
N ARG A 54 21.23 4.23 2.48
CA ARG A 54 21.52 4.85 3.77
C ARG A 54 20.22 5.29 4.45
N PRO A 55 19.40 4.33 4.92
CA PRO A 55 18.10 4.63 5.51
C PRO A 55 18.24 5.44 6.80
N LEU A 56 17.23 6.27 7.09
CA LEU A 56 17.12 6.93 8.39
C LEU A 56 16.89 5.90 9.48
N ARG A 57 17.22 6.24 10.73
CA ARG A 57 16.97 5.35 11.88
C ARG A 57 15.63 5.63 12.55
N SER A 58 15.07 6.81 12.32
CA SER A 58 13.90 7.32 13.03
C SER A 58 12.78 7.64 12.05
N LEU A 59 11.60 7.08 12.30
CA LEU A 59 10.39 7.45 11.59
C LEU A 59 10.02 8.92 11.83
N ALA A 60 10.22 9.42 13.06
CA ALA A 60 9.96 10.83 13.37
C ALA A 60 10.83 11.78 12.52
N GLU A 61 12.09 11.41 12.25
CA GLU A 61 12.99 12.20 11.39
C GLU A 61 12.51 12.21 9.93
N ALA A 62 11.94 11.12 9.43
CA ALA A 62 11.33 11.07 8.10
C ALA A 62 10.11 12.00 7.99
N LEU A 63 9.25 12.01 9.02
CA LEU A 63 7.98 12.75 9.03
C LEU A 63 8.13 14.28 9.16
N VAL A 64 9.28 14.77 9.60
CA VAL A 64 9.57 16.22 9.65
C VAL A 64 9.84 16.81 8.26
N ARG A 65 10.11 15.97 7.25
CA ARG A 65 10.39 16.45 5.90
C ARG A 65 9.15 17.10 5.26
N PRO A 66 9.32 18.18 4.48
CA PRO A 66 8.18 18.86 3.88
C PRO A 66 7.66 18.13 2.65
N GLY A 67 6.36 18.32 2.40
CA GLY A 67 5.68 17.91 1.17
C GLY A 67 5.18 16.45 1.18
N PRO A 68 4.62 16.00 0.04
CA PRO A 68 4.09 14.65 -0.09
C PRO A 68 5.21 13.60 -0.02
N LEU A 69 5.07 12.65 0.91
CA LEU A 69 6.11 11.65 1.21
C LEU A 69 5.56 10.23 1.10
N THR A 70 6.40 9.33 0.61
CA THR A 70 6.23 7.88 0.82
C THR A 70 7.39 7.39 1.67
N VAL A 71 7.10 6.98 2.90
CA VAL A 71 8.07 6.45 3.86
C VAL A 71 8.03 4.93 3.83
N HIS A 72 9.15 4.32 3.47
CA HIS A 72 9.37 2.88 3.40
C HIS A 72 10.01 2.39 4.70
N LEU A 73 9.31 1.55 5.45
CA LEU A 73 9.79 0.98 6.70
C LEU A 73 10.42 -0.39 6.47
N ALA A 74 11.63 -0.58 6.98
CA ALA A 74 12.16 -1.90 7.19
C ALA A 74 11.36 -2.65 8.27
N ARG A 75 11.68 -3.93 8.46
CA ARG A 75 11.14 -4.70 9.59
C ARG A 75 11.77 -4.19 10.88
N GLY A 76 10.94 -3.98 11.89
CA GLY A 76 11.35 -3.51 13.21
C GLY A 76 10.20 -2.84 13.96
N THR A 77 10.48 -2.48 15.20
CA THR A 77 9.55 -1.73 16.05
C THR A 77 9.92 -0.25 16.05
N TYR A 78 8.95 0.59 15.73
CA TYR A 78 9.05 2.04 15.73
C TYR A 78 8.26 2.59 16.91
N THR A 79 8.96 3.10 17.91
CA THR A 79 8.33 3.64 19.13
C THR A 79 7.89 5.08 18.92
N GLY A 80 6.58 5.32 19.02
CA GLY A 80 5.90 6.60 18.91
C GLY A 80 5.56 7.24 20.26
N PRO A 81 4.56 8.15 20.31
CA PRO A 81 3.50 8.36 19.31
C PRO A 81 3.96 9.08 18.02
N PHE A 82 3.23 8.89 16.92
CA PHE A 82 3.49 9.54 15.64
C PHE A 82 2.31 10.38 15.16
N THR A 83 2.62 11.57 14.64
CA THR A 83 1.66 12.40 13.91
C THR A 83 2.04 12.37 12.43
N LEU A 84 1.18 11.81 11.58
CA LEU A 84 1.40 11.78 10.14
C LEU A 84 0.95 13.11 9.53
N PRO A 85 1.81 13.84 8.82
CA PRO A 85 1.38 15.00 8.04
C PRO A 85 0.36 14.61 6.96
N PRO A 86 -0.39 15.58 6.40
CA PRO A 86 -1.26 15.34 5.26
C PRO A 86 -0.48 14.77 4.06
N ASP A 87 -1.15 13.98 3.23
CA ASP A 87 -0.60 13.38 2.00
C ASP A 87 0.61 12.45 2.19
N VAL A 88 0.93 12.06 3.43
CA VAL A 88 2.01 11.12 3.75
C VAL A 88 1.52 9.68 3.68
N ARG A 89 2.31 8.84 3.01
CA ARG A 89 2.13 7.38 2.97
C ARG A 89 3.23 6.73 3.78
N VAL A 90 2.87 5.83 4.67
CA VAL A 90 3.80 4.98 5.41
C VAL A 90 3.54 3.53 4.98
N GLU A 91 4.57 2.92 4.39
CA GLU A 91 4.52 1.58 3.82
C GLU A 91 5.49 0.69 4.59
N GLY A 92 4.98 -0.35 5.25
CA GLY A 92 5.77 -1.35 5.93
C GLY A 92 6.23 -2.48 5.01
N GLY A 93 7.03 -3.39 5.57
CA GLY A 93 7.42 -4.66 4.96
C GLY A 93 6.59 -5.85 5.45
N GLY A 94 5.34 -5.61 5.85
CA GLY A 94 4.38 -6.57 6.38
C GLY A 94 4.34 -6.66 7.90
N ALA A 95 3.92 -7.82 8.41
CA ALA A 95 3.83 -8.16 9.85
C ALA A 95 5.15 -8.01 10.63
N GLY A 96 6.25 -7.64 9.97
CA GLY A 96 7.52 -7.31 10.61
C GLY A 96 7.71 -5.83 10.92
N SER A 97 6.85 -4.92 10.46
CA SER A 97 6.95 -3.47 10.69
C SER A 97 5.87 -3.04 11.67
N VAL A 98 6.28 -2.67 12.90
CA VAL A 98 5.36 -2.41 14.01
C VAL A 98 5.48 -0.96 14.46
N LEU A 99 4.38 -0.21 14.44
CA LEU A 99 4.26 1.07 15.14
C LEU A 99 3.78 0.81 16.56
N TYR A 100 4.52 1.29 17.56
CA TYR A 100 4.24 1.01 18.97
C TYR A 100 4.18 2.31 19.77
N ALA A 101 3.17 2.50 20.62
CA ALA A 101 3.21 3.56 21.64
C ALA A 101 3.09 2.96 23.05
N LYS A 102 3.80 3.59 23.99
CA LYS A 102 3.82 3.17 25.37
C LYS A 102 2.75 3.91 26.16
N GLY A 103 1.93 3.13 26.87
CA GLY A 103 0.90 3.64 27.79
C GLY A 103 -0.51 3.48 27.22
N PRO A 104 -1.54 3.35 28.09
CA PRO A 104 -2.91 3.11 27.67
C PRO A 104 -3.46 4.28 26.87
N ASP A 105 -3.27 5.52 27.33
CA ASP A 105 -4.03 6.67 26.82
C ASP A 105 -3.37 7.42 25.63
N ALA A 106 -2.30 6.88 25.04
CA ALA A 106 -1.58 7.55 23.96
C ALA A 106 -1.92 6.92 22.59
N PRO A 107 -2.54 7.66 21.65
CA PRO A 107 -2.75 7.14 20.31
C PRO A 107 -1.40 6.85 19.65
N VAL A 108 -1.24 5.65 19.10
CA VAL A 108 0.02 5.25 18.44
C VAL A 108 0.29 6.13 17.22
N VAL A 109 -0.76 6.39 16.44
CA VAL A 109 -0.72 7.20 15.24
C VAL A 109 -1.89 8.16 15.22
N THR A 110 -1.59 9.44 15.02
CA THR A 110 -2.58 10.45 14.63
C THR A 110 -2.39 10.76 13.15
N ALA A 111 -3.36 10.39 12.31
CA ALA A 111 -3.27 10.58 10.87
C ALA A 111 -3.79 11.96 10.44
N GLY A 112 -2.98 12.69 9.69
CA GLY A 112 -3.43 13.87 8.94
C GLY A 112 -4.38 13.50 7.80
N ARG A 113 -4.93 14.52 7.16
CA ARG A 113 -5.83 14.34 6.01
C ARG A 113 -5.13 13.55 4.89
N ASP A 114 -5.82 12.56 4.34
CA ASP A 114 -5.34 11.74 3.22
C ASP A 114 -4.02 10.99 3.51
N ALA A 115 -3.63 10.89 4.79
CA ALA A 115 -2.50 10.07 5.21
C ALA A 115 -2.88 8.59 5.20
N LEU A 116 -1.93 7.73 4.77
CA LEU A 116 -2.18 6.30 4.58
C LEU A 116 -1.12 5.46 5.28
N LEU A 117 -1.56 4.37 5.91
CA LEU A 117 -0.71 3.34 6.49
C LEU A 117 -0.99 2.04 5.75
N THR A 118 0.05 1.39 5.24
CA THR A 118 -0.08 0.14 4.46
C THR A 118 0.96 -0.88 4.92
N ASP A 119 0.58 -2.15 4.95
CA ASP A 119 1.47 -3.29 5.19
C ASP A 119 2.32 -3.20 6.48
N LEU A 120 1.68 -2.79 7.57
CA LEU A 120 2.30 -2.67 8.89
C LEU A 120 1.30 -2.99 10.00
N GLU A 121 1.82 -3.21 11.21
CA GLU A 121 1.03 -3.41 12.42
C GLU A 121 1.08 -2.17 13.31
N VAL A 122 -0.02 -1.91 14.01
CA VAL A 122 -0.11 -0.88 15.05
C VAL A 122 -0.39 -1.59 16.37
N GLN A 123 0.47 -1.40 17.36
CA GLN A 123 0.40 -2.07 18.66
C GLN A 123 0.40 -1.04 19.79
N GLY A 124 -0.52 -1.21 20.74
CA GLY A 124 -0.74 -0.24 21.83
C GLY A 124 -1.75 0.85 21.46
N GLY A 125 -1.95 1.80 22.38
CA GLY A 125 -3.04 2.79 22.32
C GLY A 125 -4.41 2.18 22.64
N SER A 126 -5.21 2.87 23.46
CA SER A 126 -6.60 2.52 23.77
C SER A 126 -7.60 3.38 23.02
#